data_AF-A0A2A5NN21-F1
#
_entry.id   AF-A0A2A5NN21-F1
#
_cell.length_a   1.000
_cell.length_b   1.000
_cell.length_c   1.000
_cell.angle_alpha   90.00
_cell.angle_beta   90.00
_cell.angle_gamma   90.00
#
_symmetry.space_group_name_H-M   'P 1'
#
loop_
_entity.id
_entity.type
_entity.pdbx_description
1 polymer ?
#
loop_
_entity_poly.entity_id
_entity_poly.type
_entity_poly.pdbx_seq_one_letter_code
_entity_poly.pdbx_strand_id
1 'polypeptide(L)'
;MSGGPTGPVLAAGAVVWREQDGQPLVLLIHREHHNDVSFPKGKVDPGESVPTTAVREIEEETGYRVHLGAPLGTAEYVLPNGRDKVVHYWSARVSKKEFERAGAFAPNDEVASVEWVTIDDAHGRLTYDRDVEILTRFADRAAAGEHRTFALIALRHAKTVPGSDWDGPDATRPLLPVGRSQAKAVVSPVAAFGPKKIVSSTAARCLATVEPLSARTKVGVQATPDISQDAHDRGAANVKGVVRRRLDKEKSTVLCSHGPVLPDIIARIAGATADGSRHFDLRRAAMLSVGDFAVMHIADGRLVAVETHRNPVAS
;
A
#
# COMPACT_ATOMS: atom_id res chain seq x y z
N MET A 1 -21.19 -28.57 -13.35
CA MET A 1 -20.23 -27.53 -13.79
C MET A 1 -20.05 -26.55 -12.65
N SER A 2 -18.98 -26.71 -11.88
CA SER A 2 -18.62 -25.81 -10.79
C SER A 2 -18.20 -24.47 -11.40
N GLY A 3 -19.07 -23.47 -11.31
CA GLY A 3 -18.81 -22.13 -11.80
C GLY A 3 -17.56 -21.59 -11.11
N GLY A 4 -16.49 -21.37 -11.90
CA GLY A 4 -15.33 -20.63 -11.44
C GLY A 4 -15.73 -19.23 -10.95
N PRO A 5 -14.87 -18.55 -10.18
CA PRO A 5 -15.21 -17.25 -9.60
C PRO A 5 -15.73 -16.29 -10.68
N THR A 6 -16.91 -15.72 -10.44
CA THR A 6 -17.69 -14.89 -11.36
C THR A 6 -17.16 -13.45 -11.52
N GLY A 7 -16.03 -13.13 -10.90
CA GLY A 7 -15.39 -11.83 -10.97
C GLY A 7 -14.25 -11.76 -12.00
N PRO A 8 -13.75 -10.54 -12.28
CA PRO A 8 -12.59 -10.34 -13.13
C PRO A 8 -11.37 -11.09 -12.56
N VAL A 9 -10.47 -11.50 -13.44
CA VAL A 9 -9.15 -11.97 -13.05
C VAL A 9 -8.37 -10.77 -12.53
N LEU A 10 -8.03 -10.77 -11.24
CA LEU A 10 -7.22 -9.72 -10.63
C LEU A 10 -5.73 -10.02 -10.81
N ALA A 11 -4.98 -8.96 -11.08
CA ALA A 11 -3.53 -8.97 -11.20
C ALA A 11 -2.96 -7.69 -10.60
N ALA A 12 -1.67 -7.72 -10.28
CA ALA A 12 -0.98 -6.57 -9.70
C ALA A 12 0.46 -6.51 -10.19
N GLY A 13 0.98 -5.30 -10.35
CA GLY A 13 2.34 -5.04 -10.81
C GLY A 13 2.82 -3.64 -10.44
N ALA A 14 3.95 -3.23 -10.99
CA ALA A 14 4.46 -1.88 -10.76
C ALA A 14 5.32 -1.34 -11.90
N VAL A 15 5.32 -0.01 -12.03
CA VAL A 15 6.46 0.70 -12.62
C VAL A 15 7.57 0.70 -11.58
N VAL A 16 8.46 -0.28 -11.69
CA VAL A 16 9.64 -0.41 -10.85
C VAL A 16 10.68 0.57 -11.35
N TRP A 17 11.21 1.41 -10.47
CA TRP A 17 12.13 2.48 -10.85
C TRP A 17 13.32 2.58 -9.88
N ARG A 18 14.44 3.10 -10.38
CA ARG A 18 15.61 3.47 -9.57
C ARG A 18 16.15 4.83 -10.01
N GLU A 19 16.87 5.48 -9.11
CA GLU A 19 17.54 6.72 -9.48
C GLU A 19 18.94 6.43 -10.01
N GLN A 20 19.29 7.08 -11.11
CA GLN A 20 20.62 7.13 -11.66
C GLN A 20 20.88 8.56 -12.15
N ASP A 21 21.97 9.16 -11.69
CA ASP A 21 22.38 10.52 -12.07
C ASP A 21 21.28 11.58 -11.90
N GLY A 22 20.48 11.43 -10.83
CA GLY A 22 19.37 12.34 -10.50
C GLY A 22 18.11 12.13 -11.33
N GLN A 23 18.08 11.14 -12.23
CA GLN A 23 16.93 10.82 -13.08
C GLN A 23 16.34 9.44 -12.75
N PRO A 24 15.02 9.25 -12.87
CA PRO A 24 14.41 7.95 -12.74
C PRO A 24 14.65 7.10 -14.01
N LEU A 25 15.18 5.91 -13.82
CA LEU A 25 15.14 4.82 -14.80
C LEU A 25 14.04 3.84 -14.40
N VAL A 26 13.32 3.31 -15.38
CA VAL A 26 12.27 2.30 -15.19
C VAL A 26 12.75 0.93 -15.63
N LEU A 27 12.26 -0.12 -14.96
CA LEU A 27 12.56 -1.50 -15.27
C LEU A 27 11.52 -2.04 -16.26
N LEU A 28 12.00 -2.55 -17.39
CA LEU A 28 11.22 -3.35 -18.31
C LEU A 28 11.62 -4.82 -18.19
N ILE A 29 10.65 -5.71 -18.35
CA ILE A 29 10.87 -7.16 -18.44
C ILE A 29 10.55 -7.64 -19.86
N HIS A 30 11.36 -8.56 -20.37
CA HIS A 30 11.11 -9.25 -21.63
C HIS A 30 10.70 -10.70 -21.34
N ARG A 31 9.55 -11.12 -21.88
CA ARG A 31 8.97 -12.45 -21.64
C ARG A 31 9.01 -13.26 -22.93
N GLU A 32 9.87 -14.26 -22.97
CA GLU A 32 10.10 -15.08 -24.18
C GLU A 32 8.84 -15.82 -24.63
N HIS A 33 8.08 -16.39 -23.70
CA HIS A 33 6.83 -17.11 -24.01
C HIS A 33 5.75 -16.24 -24.68
N HIS A 34 5.74 -14.95 -24.38
CA HIS A 34 4.78 -13.99 -24.96
C HIS A 34 5.37 -13.15 -26.08
N ASN A 35 6.71 -13.16 -26.23
CA ASN A 35 7.48 -12.27 -27.09
C ASN A 35 7.05 -10.80 -26.93
N ASP A 36 6.99 -10.34 -25.67
CA ASP A 36 6.57 -9.00 -25.31
C ASP A 36 7.51 -8.32 -24.30
N VAL A 37 7.41 -6.99 -24.25
CA VAL A 37 8.06 -6.11 -23.29
C VAL A 37 6.97 -5.43 -22.47
N SER A 38 7.03 -5.60 -21.15
CA SER A 38 6.03 -5.03 -20.24
C SER A 38 6.64 -4.69 -18.87
N PHE A 39 5.80 -4.17 -17.98
CA PHE A 39 6.14 -4.06 -16.56
C PHE A 39 5.94 -5.40 -15.83
N PRO A 40 6.69 -5.63 -14.73
CA PRO A 40 6.50 -6.80 -13.90
C PRO A 40 5.12 -6.81 -13.25
N LYS A 41 4.41 -7.93 -13.39
CA LYS A 41 3.02 -8.12 -12.95
C LYS A 41 2.61 -9.59 -13.02
N GLY A 42 1.76 -10.00 -12.08
CA GLY A 42 1.12 -11.32 -12.16
C GLY A 42 -0.22 -11.39 -11.44
N LYS A 43 -0.76 -12.60 -11.35
CA LYS A 43 -2.15 -12.83 -10.90
C LYS A 43 -2.22 -12.83 -9.39
N VAL A 44 -3.33 -12.35 -8.85
CA VAL A 44 -3.59 -12.43 -7.42
C VAL A 44 -3.88 -13.88 -7.05
N ASP A 45 -3.11 -14.41 -6.09
CA ASP A 45 -3.32 -15.76 -5.57
C ASP A 45 -4.54 -15.85 -4.64
N PRO A 46 -5.13 -17.04 -4.47
CA PRO A 46 -6.25 -17.25 -3.55
C PRO A 46 -5.92 -16.77 -2.12
N GLY A 47 -6.69 -15.79 -1.63
CA GLY A 47 -6.52 -15.21 -0.30
C GLY A 47 -5.42 -14.16 -0.19
N GLU A 48 -4.70 -13.87 -1.27
CA GLU A 48 -3.69 -12.81 -1.33
C GLU A 48 -4.36 -11.44 -1.57
N SER A 49 -3.74 -10.38 -1.06
CA SER A 49 -4.18 -9.01 -1.34
C SER A 49 -3.46 -8.44 -2.55
N VAL A 50 -4.12 -7.57 -3.32
CA VAL A 50 -3.55 -6.95 -4.51
C VAL A 50 -2.18 -6.26 -4.25
N PRO A 51 -1.98 -5.48 -3.15
CA PRO A 51 -0.66 -4.95 -2.83
C PRO A 51 0.39 -6.01 -2.51
N THR A 52 0.00 -7.11 -1.86
CA THR A 52 0.90 -8.24 -1.58
C THR A 52 1.34 -8.90 -2.88
N THR A 53 0.39 -9.14 -3.80
CA THR A 53 0.67 -9.68 -5.13
C THR A 53 1.69 -8.83 -5.86
N ALA A 54 1.52 -7.50 -5.90
CA ALA A 54 2.46 -6.62 -6.61
C ALA A 54 3.90 -6.80 -6.11
N VAL A 55 4.12 -6.82 -4.79
CA VAL A 55 5.49 -6.97 -4.25
C VAL A 55 6.06 -8.37 -4.45
N ARG A 56 5.22 -9.41 -4.38
CA ARG A 56 5.63 -10.79 -4.64
C ARG A 56 6.07 -10.96 -6.09
N GLU A 57 5.21 -10.57 -7.03
CA GLU A 57 5.45 -10.69 -8.47
C GLU A 57 6.72 -9.94 -8.89
N ILE A 58 6.95 -8.73 -8.36
CA ILE A 58 8.20 -8.00 -8.61
C ILE A 58 9.42 -8.78 -8.11
N GLU A 59 9.36 -9.38 -6.91
CA GLU A 59 10.48 -10.18 -6.39
C GLU A 59 10.69 -11.46 -7.21
N GLU A 60 9.63 -12.15 -7.62
CA GLU A 60 9.68 -13.39 -8.40
C GLU A 60 10.22 -13.15 -9.82
N GLU A 61 9.67 -12.15 -10.53
CA GLU A 61 10.03 -11.86 -11.92
C GLU A 61 11.40 -11.17 -12.04
N THR A 62 11.84 -10.42 -11.03
CA THR A 62 13.00 -9.51 -11.17
C THR A 62 14.09 -9.66 -10.10
N GLY A 63 13.79 -10.37 -9.00
CA GLY A 63 14.68 -10.49 -7.84
C GLY A 63 14.76 -9.24 -6.94
N TYR A 64 14.11 -8.13 -7.33
CA TYR A 64 14.11 -6.90 -6.55
C TYR A 64 13.07 -6.91 -5.44
N ARG A 65 13.50 -6.54 -4.23
CA ARG A 65 12.59 -6.29 -3.11
C ARG A 65 12.27 -4.81 -3.07
N VAL A 66 10.98 -4.51 -3.05
CA VAL A 66 10.48 -3.14 -3.11
C VAL A 66 9.42 -2.89 -2.04
N HIS A 67 9.15 -1.61 -1.84
CA HIS A 67 7.92 -1.16 -1.19
C HIS A 67 7.14 -0.33 -2.20
N LEU A 68 5.81 -0.45 -2.15
CA LEU A 68 4.92 0.29 -3.03
C LEU A 68 4.88 1.77 -2.62
N GLY A 69 5.01 2.63 -3.62
CA GLY A 69 4.71 4.06 -3.56
C GLY A 69 3.28 4.32 -4.04
N ALA A 70 3.01 5.51 -4.57
CA ALA A 70 1.66 5.88 -4.99
C ALA A 70 1.13 5.01 -6.16
N PRO A 71 -0.17 4.67 -6.17
CA PRO A 71 -0.83 3.89 -7.21
C PRO A 71 -0.82 4.61 -8.56
N LEU A 72 -0.64 3.88 -9.66
CA LEU A 72 -0.64 4.39 -11.05
C LEU A 72 -1.93 4.01 -11.81
N GLY A 73 -2.95 3.54 -11.08
CA GLY A 73 -4.24 3.15 -11.62
C GLY A 73 -4.28 1.72 -12.12
N THR A 74 -5.29 1.42 -12.95
CA THR A 74 -5.53 0.08 -13.50
C THR A 74 -5.34 0.04 -15.01
N ALA A 75 -5.03 -1.15 -15.51
CA ALA A 75 -5.18 -1.55 -16.90
C ALA A 75 -6.24 -2.65 -17.00
N GLU A 76 -7.23 -2.48 -17.88
CA GLU A 76 -8.40 -3.35 -17.98
C GLU A 76 -8.55 -3.89 -19.40
N TYR A 77 -8.71 -5.20 -19.54
CA TYR A 77 -8.87 -5.85 -20.84
C TYR A 77 -9.51 -7.23 -20.73
N VAL A 78 -10.09 -7.70 -21.84
CA VAL A 78 -10.74 -9.02 -21.91
C VAL A 78 -9.71 -10.08 -22.33
N LEU A 79 -9.67 -11.19 -21.60
CA LEU A 79 -8.83 -12.35 -21.92
C LEU A 79 -9.41 -13.15 -23.10
N PRO A 80 -8.62 -14.00 -23.79
CA PRO A 80 -9.12 -14.84 -24.88
C PRO A 80 -10.28 -15.76 -24.49
N ASN A 81 -10.42 -16.09 -23.20
CA ASN A 81 -11.53 -16.89 -22.67
C ASN A 81 -12.78 -16.05 -22.31
N GLY A 82 -12.84 -14.79 -22.71
CA GLY A 82 -13.96 -13.88 -22.49
C GLY A 82 -14.06 -13.29 -21.07
N ARG A 83 -13.13 -13.60 -20.17
CA ARG A 83 -13.13 -13.02 -18.82
C ARG A 83 -12.44 -11.67 -18.78
N ASP A 84 -13.02 -10.73 -18.05
CA ASP A 84 -12.35 -9.47 -17.74
C ASP A 84 -11.09 -9.71 -16.91
N LYS A 85 -10.04 -8.93 -17.17
CA LYS A 85 -8.82 -8.87 -16.37
C LYS A 85 -8.54 -7.42 -15.97
N VAL A 86 -8.25 -7.23 -14.69
CA VAL A 86 -7.90 -5.92 -14.11
C VAL A 86 -6.51 -6.05 -13.49
N VAL A 87 -5.56 -5.24 -13.96
CA VAL A 87 -4.20 -5.15 -13.41
C VAL A 87 -4.06 -3.85 -12.65
N HIS A 88 -3.74 -3.92 -11.37
CA HIS A 88 -3.45 -2.74 -10.56
C HIS A 88 -1.96 -2.44 -10.56
N TYR A 89 -1.58 -1.18 -10.80
CA TYR A 89 -0.19 -0.76 -10.82
C TYR A 89 0.13 0.24 -9.71
N TRP A 90 1.36 0.13 -9.18
CA TRP A 90 1.96 1.13 -8.29
C TRP A 90 3.30 1.61 -8.86
N SER A 91 3.76 2.75 -8.36
CA SER A 91 5.20 3.07 -8.44
C SER A 91 5.94 2.24 -7.38
N ALA A 92 7.12 1.72 -7.71
CA ALA A 92 7.92 0.95 -6.74
C ALA A 92 9.40 1.29 -6.87
N ARG A 93 9.99 1.84 -5.81
CA ARG A 93 11.40 2.26 -5.85
C ARG A 93 12.33 1.13 -5.41
N VAL A 94 13.32 0.83 -6.24
CA VAL A 94 14.48 0.02 -5.85
C VAL A 94 15.51 0.93 -5.18
N SER A 95 15.85 0.63 -3.92
CA SER A 95 16.92 1.36 -3.22
C SER A 95 18.29 0.93 -3.74
N LYS A 96 19.32 1.78 -3.60
CA LYS A 96 20.70 1.42 -3.96
C LYS A 96 21.15 0.09 -3.32
N LYS A 97 20.83 -0.09 -2.03
CA LYS A 97 21.12 -1.33 -1.30
C LYS A 97 20.42 -2.55 -1.91
N GLU A 98 19.17 -2.43 -2.31
CA GLU A 98 18.41 -3.54 -2.91
C GLU A 98 18.88 -3.85 -4.33
N PHE A 99 19.28 -2.82 -5.09
CA PHE A 99 19.89 -2.99 -6.40
C PHE A 99 21.21 -3.77 -6.31
N GLU A 100 22.08 -3.38 -5.39
CA GLU A 100 23.35 -4.06 -5.11
C GLU A 100 23.14 -5.49 -4.58
N ARG A 101 22.13 -5.71 -3.72
CA ARG A 101 21.79 -7.04 -3.20
C ARG A 101 21.34 -7.99 -4.30
N ALA A 102 20.47 -7.53 -5.20
CA ALA A 102 19.92 -8.37 -6.26
C ALA A 102 21.01 -8.79 -7.25
N GLY A 103 21.99 -7.91 -7.52
CA GLY A 103 23.10 -8.21 -8.41
C GLY A 103 22.64 -8.33 -9.87
N ALA A 104 23.33 -9.18 -10.63
CA ALA A 104 22.97 -9.46 -12.02
C ALA A 104 21.69 -10.29 -12.08
N PHE A 105 20.77 -9.91 -12.97
CA PHE A 105 19.55 -10.67 -13.22
C PHE A 105 19.89 -12.06 -13.78
N ALA A 106 19.22 -13.09 -13.25
CA ALA A 106 19.25 -14.43 -13.79
C ALA A 106 17.88 -14.72 -14.43
N PRO A 107 17.83 -15.12 -15.72
CA PRO A 107 16.59 -15.52 -16.38
C PRO A 107 15.84 -16.60 -15.57
N ASN A 108 14.52 -16.53 -15.61
CA ASN A 108 13.63 -17.49 -14.95
C ASN A 108 12.54 -17.95 -15.93
N ASP A 109 11.64 -18.83 -15.47
CA ASP A 109 10.61 -19.45 -16.31
C ASP A 109 9.66 -18.42 -16.97
N GLU A 110 9.55 -17.20 -16.42
CA GLU A 110 8.64 -16.17 -16.90
C GLU A 110 9.36 -15.01 -17.62
N VAL A 111 10.55 -14.64 -17.16
CA VAL A 111 11.31 -13.47 -17.61
C VAL A 111 12.68 -13.88 -18.15
N ALA A 112 12.89 -13.59 -19.43
CA ALA A 112 14.13 -13.89 -20.14
C ALA A 112 15.21 -12.82 -19.91
N SER A 113 14.82 -11.55 -19.80
CA SER A 113 15.75 -10.46 -19.50
C SER A 113 15.04 -9.27 -18.86
N VAL A 114 15.84 -8.42 -18.21
CA VAL A 114 15.38 -7.14 -17.64
C VAL A 114 16.27 -6.01 -18.12
N GLU A 115 15.68 -4.84 -18.33
CA GLU A 115 16.40 -3.65 -18.77
C GLU A 115 16.00 -2.42 -17.96
N TRP A 116 17.00 -1.65 -17.53
CA TRP A 116 16.80 -0.33 -16.93
C TRP A 116 16.92 0.73 -18.02
N VAL A 117 15.82 1.41 -18.32
CA VAL A 117 15.74 2.37 -19.43
C VAL A 117 15.20 3.72 -18.97
N THR A 118 15.41 4.75 -19.78
CA THR A 118 14.76 6.05 -19.54
C THR A 118 13.24 5.95 -19.72
N ILE A 119 12.49 6.93 -19.21
CA ILE A 119 11.04 7.01 -19.42
C ILE A 119 10.72 7.09 -20.92
N ASP A 120 11.46 7.90 -21.67
CA ASP A 120 11.27 8.08 -23.11
C ASP A 120 11.55 6.78 -23.89
N ASP A 121 12.63 6.08 -23.54
CA ASP A 121 12.93 4.77 -24.13
C ASP A 121 11.86 3.75 -23.81
N ALA A 122 11.34 3.74 -22.58
CA ALA A 122 10.27 2.81 -22.20
C ALA A 122 9.00 3.04 -23.01
N HIS A 123 8.66 4.30 -23.28
CA HIS A 123 7.50 4.64 -24.11
C HIS A 123 7.62 4.05 -25.53
N GLY A 124 8.84 4.01 -26.10
CA GLY A 124 9.08 3.41 -27.41
C GLY A 124 9.18 1.88 -27.44
N ARG A 125 9.34 1.23 -26.28
CA ARG A 125 9.64 -0.21 -26.17
C ARG A 125 8.48 -1.05 -25.63
N LEU A 126 7.58 -0.47 -24.84
CA LEU A 126 6.44 -1.20 -24.29
C LEU A 126 5.55 -1.75 -25.41
N THR A 127 5.21 -3.04 -25.34
CA THR A 127 4.42 -3.71 -26.39
C THR A 127 2.95 -3.32 -26.37
N TYR A 128 2.42 -2.88 -25.23
CA TYR A 128 0.98 -2.62 -25.06
C TYR A 128 0.69 -1.17 -24.70
N ASP A 129 -0.25 -0.55 -25.42
CA ASP A 129 -0.71 0.82 -25.16
C ASP A 129 -1.18 1.03 -23.71
N ARG A 130 -1.83 0.03 -23.12
CA ARG A 130 -2.26 0.07 -21.71
C ARG A 130 -1.08 0.21 -20.73
N ASP A 131 0.08 -0.37 -21.04
CA ASP A 131 1.27 -0.21 -20.20
C ASP A 131 1.91 1.17 -20.46
N VAL A 132 1.83 1.69 -21.70
CA VAL A 132 2.23 3.07 -22.02
C VAL A 132 1.39 4.08 -21.23
N GLU A 133 0.07 3.88 -21.09
CA GLU A 133 -0.78 4.74 -20.24
C GLU A 133 -0.34 4.75 -18.77
N ILE A 134 0.07 3.59 -18.23
CA ILE A 134 0.61 3.47 -16.88
C ILE A 134 1.95 4.20 -16.77
N LEU A 135 2.82 4.07 -17.77
CA LEU A 135 4.09 4.79 -17.85
C LEU A 135 3.87 6.30 -17.90
N THR A 136 2.92 6.79 -18.68
CA THR A 136 2.58 8.23 -18.77
C THR A 136 2.18 8.78 -17.41
N ARG A 137 1.35 8.06 -16.64
CA ARG A 137 0.99 8.47 -15.27
C ARG A 137 2.20 8.52 -14.33
N PHE A 138 3.18 7.64 -14.53
CA PHE A 138 4.45 7.69 -13.79
C PHE A 138 5.32 8.87 -14.24
N ALA A 139 5.39 9.13 -15.55
CA ALA A 139 6.12 10.25 -16.15
C ALA A 139 5.59 11.60 -15.66
N ASP A 140 4.27 11.78 -15.59
CA ASP A 140 3.64 12.99 -15.07
C ASP A 140 4.06 13.25 -13.60
N ARG A 141 4.10 12.20 -12.78
CA ARG A 141 4.60 12.30 -11.40
C ARG A 141 6.09 12.57 -11.35
N ALA A 142 6.87 11.95 -12.22
CA ALA A 142 8.31 12.17 -12.28
C ALA A 142 8.62 13.63 -12.63
N ALA A 143 7.96 14.18 -13.65
CA ALA A 143 8.06 15.56 -14.09
C ALA A 143 7.65 16.57 -12.99
N ALA A 144 6.65 16.22 -12.18
CA ALA A 144 6.24 17.02 -11.02
C ALA A 144 7.17 16.89 -9.80
N GLY A 145 8.19 16.00 -9.83
CA GLY A 145 9.03 15.70 -8.66
C GLY A 145 8.36 14.82 -7.59
N GLU A 146 7.23 14.20 -7.93
CA GLU A 146 6.32 13.51 -7.00
C GLU A 146 6.41 11.97 -7.04
N HIS A 147 7.32 11.43 -7.84
CA HIS A 147 7.54 9.98 -7.97
C HIS A 147 8.15 9.33 -6.70
N ARG A 148 8.74 10.14 -5.81
CA ARG A 148 9.24 9.72 -4.49
C ARG A 148 8.20 9.96 -3.41
N THR A 149 7.50 8.91 -3.00
CA THR A 149 6.45 8.99 -1.99
C THR A 149 6.81 8.26 -0.71
N PHE A 150 6.25 8.70 0.42
CA PHE A 150 6.09 7.91 1.64
C PHE A 150 4.61 7.81 2.03
N ALA A 151 4.27 6.82 2.85
CA ALA A 151 2.88 6.48 3.16
C ALA A 151 2.50 6.76 4.63
N LEU A 152 1.45 7.54 4.87
CA LEU A 152 0.76 7.53 6.17
C LEU A 152 -0.45 6.58 6.08
N ILE A 153 -0.39 5.50 6.86
CA ILE A 153 -1.32 4.38 6.78
C ILE A 153 -2.25 4.44 7.99
N ALA A 154 -3.51 4.81 7.79
CA ALA A 154 -4.53 4.79 8.82
C ALA A 154 -5.14 3.38 8.90
N LEU A 155 -4.98 2.70 10.03
CA LEU A 155 -5.44 1.32 10.23
C LEU A 155 -6.50 1.28 11.33
N ARG A 156 -7.70 0.77 11.03
CA ARG A 156 -8.70 0.51 12.06
C ARG A 156 -8.34 -0.77 12.79
N HIS A 157 -8.43 -0.78 14.12
CA HIS A 157 -8.26 -2.00 14.90
C HIS A 157 -9.18 -3.13 14.40
N ALA A 158 -8.75 -4.37 14.58
CA ALA A 158 -9.51 -5.55 14.22
C ALA A 158 -10.72 -5.78 15.15
N LYS A 159 -11.58 -6.74 14.80
CA LYS A 159 -12.81 -7.07 15.53
C LYS A 159 -12.50 -7.37 17.01
N THR A 160 -13.25 -6.71 17.89
CA THR A 160 -13.10 -6.76 19.35
C THR A 160 -14.39 -7.23 19.99
N VAL A 161 -14.33 -7.66 21.26
CA VAL A 161 -15.52 -7.95 22.08
C VAL A 161 -16.45 -6.71 22.07
N PRO A 162 -17.77 -6.88 21.87
CA PRO A 162 -18.73 -5.78 21.98
C PRO A 162 -18.63 -5.06 23.33
N GLY A 163 -18.89 -3.75 23.33
CA GLY A 163 -18.79 -2.96 24.56
C GLY A 163 -19.83 -3.38 25.62
N SER A 164 -20.99 -3.85 25.18
CA SER A 164 -22.06 -4.39 26.03
C SER A 164 -21.67 -5.67 26.76
N ASP A 165 -20.69 -6.41 26.24
CA ASP A 165 -20.33 -7.75 26.70
C ASP A 165 -18.98 -7.73 27.42
N TRP A 166 -18.57 -6.56 27.94
CA TRP A 166 -17.30 -6.36 28.60
C TRP A 166 -17.45 -5.58 29.91
N ASP A 167 -17.12 -6.24 31.02
CA ASP A 167 -17.28 -5.68 32.37
C ASP A 167 -16.13 -4.72 32.76
N GLY A 168 -15.05 -4.66 31.98
CA GLY A 168 -13.88 -3.81 32.24
C GLY A 168 -13.93 -2.44 31.54
N PRO A 169 -12.91 -1.59 31.74
CA PRO A 169 -12.78 -0.36 30.96
C PRO A 169 -12.75 -0.63 29.45
N ASP A 170 -13.37 0.23 28.65
CA ASP A 170 -13.48 0.04 27.18
C ASP A 170 -12.11 -0.23 26.52
N ALA A 171 -11.08 0.50 26.95
CA ALA A 171 -9.73 0.40 26.42
C ALA A 171 -9.08 -0.98 26.63
N THR A 172 -9.56 -1.80 27.57
CA THR A 172 -9.01 -3.14 27.85
C THR A 172 -9.65 -4.25 27.02
N ARG A 173 -10.68 -3.94 26.21
CA ARG A 173 -11.37 -4.92 25.37
C ARG A 173 -10.39 -5.66 24.45
N PRO A 174 -10.36 -7.02 24.50
CA PRO A 174 -9.46 -7.81 23.67
C PRO A 174 -10.05 -8.07 22.28
N LEU A 175 -9.17 -8.46 21.35
CA LEU A 175 -9.61 -8.98 20.06
C LEU A 175 -10.36 -10.30 20.22
N LEU A 176 -11.41 -10.47 19.43
CA LEU A 176 -12.06 -11.77 19.23
C LEU A 176 -11.16 -12.70 18.40
N PRO A 177 -11.43 -14.01 18.35
CA PRO A 177 -10.71 -14.94 17.47
C PRO A 177 -10.68 -14.47 16.01
N VAL A 178 -11.81 -14.01 15.45
CA VAL A 178 -11.87 -13.41 14.10
C VAL A 178 -11.02 -12.15 13.99
N GLY A 179 -10.97 -11.32 15.04
CA GLY A 179 -10.12 -10.14 15.10
C GLY A 179 -8.62 -10.48 15.07
N ARG A 180 -8.22 -11.58 15.71
CA ARG A 180 -6.85 -12.10 15.61
C ARG A 180 -6.52 -12.57 14.18
N SER A 181 -7.47 -13.19 13.48
CA SER A 181 -7.31 -13.54 12.07
C SER A 181 -7.21 -12.30 11.18
N GLN A 182 -8.04 -11.27 11.40
CA GLN A 182 -7.94 -9.98 10.71
C GLN A 182 -6.59 -9.29 10.94
N ALA A 183 -6.09 -9.30 12.18
CA ALA A 183 -4.78 -8.75 12.54
C ALA A 183 -3.62 -9.47 11.85
N LYS A 184 -3.73 -10.79 11.60
CA LYS A 184 -2.77 -11.55 10.79
C LYS A 184 -2.89 -11.23 9.30
N ALA A 185 -4.12 -11.15 8.78
CA ALA A 185 -4.38 -10.93 7.36
C ALA A 185 -3.92 -9.55 6.88
N VAL A 186 -3.91 -8.53 7.75
CA VAL A 186 -3.50 -7.17 7.39
C VAL A 186 -1.97 -6.99 7.32
N VAL A 187 -1.19 -7.97 7.80
CA VAL A 187 0.28 -7.87 7.89
C VAL A 187 0.93 -7.67 6.52
N SER A 188 0.74 -8.60 5.58
CA SER A 188 1.37 -8.53 4.26
C SER A 188 0.94 -7.31 3.44
N PRO A 189 -0.37 -6.98 3.34
CA PRO A 189 -0.81 -5.79 2.62
C PRO A 189 -0.20 -4.49 3.16
N VAL A 190 -0.14 -4.32 4.49
CA VAL A 190 0.45 -3.11 5.10
C VAL A 190 1.97 -3.11 4.97
N ALA A 191 2.62 -4.28 5.09
CA ALA A 191 4.06 -4.41 4.91
C ALA A 191 4.51 -4.09 3.48
N ALA A 192 3.65 -4.26 2.47
CA ALA A 192 3.94 -3.89 1.08
C ALA A 192 4.29 -2.40 0.93
N PHE A 193 3.78 -1.52 1.80
CA PHE A 193 4.07 -0.08 1.82
C PHE A 193 5.29 0.29 2.70
N GLY A 194 6.00 -0.70 3.24
CA GLY A 194 7.28 -0.53 3.90
C GLY A 194 7.31 0.37 5.13
N PRO A 195 6.37 0.26 6.10
CA PRO A 195 6.34 1.13 7.26
C PRO A 195 7.65 1.05 8.05
N LYS A 196 8.19 2.22 8.42
CA LYS A 196 9.38 2.37 9.28
C LYS A 196 9.02 2.79 10.69
N LYS A 197 7.74 3.04 10.96
CA LYS A 197 7.19 3.33 12.29
C LYS A 197 5.78 2.79 12.41
N ILE A 198 5.45 2.30 13.61
CA ILE A 198 4.09 1.98 14.01
C ILE A 198 3.75 2.86 15.22
N VAL A 199 2.66 3.62 15.12
CA VAL A 199 2.04 4.36 16.22
C VAL A 199 0.66 3.79 16.42
N SER A 200 0.31 3.47 17.66
CA SER A 200 -0.97 2.86 17.99
C SER A 200 -1.62 3.59 19.16
N SER A 201 -2.94 3.63 19.14
CA SER A 201 -3.72 3.90 20.36
C SER A 201 -3.30 2.95 21.48
N THR A 202 -3.37 3.41 22.73
CA THR A 202 -3.07 2.61 23.93
C THR A 202 -4.05 1.46 24.19
N ALA A 203 -5.22 1.46 23.55
CA ALA A 203 -6.22 0.40 23.73
C ALA A 203 -5.69 -0.99 23.35
N ALA A 204 -6.03 -2.02 24.14
CA ALA A 204 -5.57 -3.39 23.99
C ALA A 204 -5.85 -3.95 22.58
N ARG A 205 -7.06 -3.73 22.05
CA ARG A 205 -7.44 -4.09 20.67
C ARG A 205 -6.55 -3.47 19.60
N CYS A 206 -6.13 -2.21 19.75
CA CYS A 206 -5.25 -1.55 18.78
C CYS A 206 -3.83 -2.14 18.84
N LEU A 207 -3.30 -2.34 20.05
CA LEU A 207 -1.98 -2.94 20.24
C LEU A 207 -1.92 -4.38 19.69
N ALA A 208 -2.91 -5.20 20.01
CA ALA A 208 -3.02 -6.57 19.51
C ALA A 208 -3.22 -6.63 17.98
N THR A 209 -3.81 -5.60 17.36
CA THR A 209 -3.97 -5.54 15.90
C THR A 209 -2.63 -5.35 15.19
N VAL A 210 -1.74 -4.51 15.74
CA VAL A 210 -0.45 -4.19 15.11
C VAL A 210 0.70 -5.10 15.54
N GLU A 211 0.52 -5.90 16.58
CA GLU A 211 1.55 -6.79 17.10
C GLU A 211 2.09 -7.77 16.04
N PRO A 212 1.26 -8.49 15.24
CA PRO A 212 1.77 -9.36 14.18
C PRO A 212 2.59 -8.60 13.12
N LEU A 213 2.18 -7.38 12.77
CA LEU A 213 2.89 -6.52 11.82
C LEU A 213 4.25 -6.08 12.39
N SER A 214 4.28 -5.66 13.66
CA SER A 214 5.50 -5.31 14.39
C SER A 214 6.50 -6.46 14.38
N ALA A 215 6.04 -7.68 14.69
CA ALA A 215 6.87 -8.88 14.69
C ALA A 215 7.44 -9.18 13.28
N ARG A 216 6.61 -9.12 12.23
CA ARG A 216 7.03 -9.40 10.84
C ARG A 216 8.01 -8.37 10.28
N THR A 217 7.82 -7.10 10.60
CA THR A 217 8.62 -5.97 10.08
C THR A 217 9.80 -5.60 10.97
N LYS A 218 9.85 -6.12 12.21
CA LYS A 218 10.81 -5.75 13.26
C LYS A 218 10.77 -4.25 13.59
N VAL A 219 9.61 -3.61 13.42
CA VAL A 219 9.38 -2.20 13.72
C VAL A 219 8.62 -2.08 15.03
N GLY A 220 9.23 -1.44 16.04
CA GLY A 220 8.60 -1.27 17.35
C GLY A 220 7.33 -0.40 17.33
N VAL A 221 6.37 -0.76 18.18
CA VAL A 221 5.10 -0.04 18.37
C VAL A 221 5.28 1.08 19.39
N GLN A 222 4.93 2.31 19.01
CA GLN A 222 4.78 3.42 19.95
C GLN A 222 3.31 3.59 20.31
N ALA A 223 2.94 3.20 21.53
CA ALA A 223 1.63 3.48 22.08
C ALA A 223 1.52 4.96 22.47
N THR A 224 0.40 5.61 22.17
CA THR A 224 0.10 6.97 22.64
C THR A 224 -1.40 7.17 22.89
N PRO A 225 -1.80 7.88 23.97
CA PRO A 225 -3.18 8.30 24.15
C PRO A 225 -3.62 9.33 23.11
N ASP A 226 -2.70 10.01 22.42
CA ASP A 226 -3.03 11.13 21.50
C ASP A 226 -3.88 10.72 20.28
N ILE A 227 -4.00 9.41 20.01
CA ILE A 227 -4.88 8.85 18.98
C ILE A 227 -5.80 7.76 19.55
N SER A 228 -6.04 7.77 20.86
CA SER A 228 -7.01 6.86 21.51
C SER A 228 -8.42 7.44 21.47
N GLN A 229 -9.43 6.57 21.49
CA GLN A 229 -10.82 6.99 21.53
C GLN A 229 -11.14 7.72 22.83
N ASP A 230 -10.72 7.22 23.99
CA ASP A 230 -10.98 7.85 25.28
C ASP A 230 -10.41 9.28 25.40
N ALA A 231 -9.25 9.55 24.79
CA ALA A 231 -8.70 10.90 24.76
C ALA A 231 -9.46 11.77 23.75
N HIS A 232 -9.84 11.22 22.60
CA HIS A 232 -10.59 11.92 21.58
C HIS A 232 -11.98 12.35 22.07
N ASP A 233 -12.72 11.46 22.71
CA ASP A 233 -14.07 11.70 23.22
C ASP A 233 -14.08 12.77 24.34
N ARG A 234 -12.97 12.91 25.08
CA ARG A 234 -12.77 13.95 26.10
C ARG A 234 -12.15 15.25 25.57
N GLY A 235 -11.83 15.34 24.28
CA GLY A 235 -11.13 16.49 23.69
C GLY A 235 -9.67 16.64 24.11
N ALA A 236 -9.07 15.60 24.69
CA ALA A 236 -7.69 15.58 25.17
C ALA A 236 -6.69 14.97 24.17
N ALA A 237 -7.17 14.38 23.07
CA ALA A 237 -6.31 13.81 22.03
C ALA A 237 -5.55 14.88 21.24
N ASN A 238 -4.27 14.66 20.97
CA ASN A 238 -3.45 15.50 20.11
C ASN A 238 -3.17 14.86 18.73
N VAL A 239 -4.23 14.54 17.99
CA VAL A 239 -4.15 13.92 16.66
C VAL A 239 -3.30 14.77 15.70
N LYS A 240 -3.51 16.09 15.71
CA LYS A 240 -2.76 17.06 14.89
C LYS A 240 -1.25 16.98 15.15
N GLY A 241 -0.84 16.92 16.41
CA GLY A 241 0.57 16.82 16.79
C GLY A 241 1.21 15.50 16.37
N VAL A 242 0.48 14.39 16.49
CA VAL A 242 0.94 13.07 16.01
C VAL A 242 1.14 13.10 14.50
N VAL A 243 0.13 13.54 13.73
CA VAL A 243 0.18 13.60 12.27
C VAL A 243 1.31 14.50 11.79
N ARG A 244 1.42 15.73 12.30
CA ARG A 244 2.49 16.67 11.92
C ARG A 244 3.87 16.06 12.13
N ARG A 245 4.11 15.43 13.28
CA ARG A 245 5.38 14.76 13.58
C ARG A 245 5.66 13.57 12.66
N ARG A 246 4.67 12.98 11.99
CA ARG A 246 4.88 11.91 11.00
C ARG A 246 5.17 12.48 9.61
N LEU A 247 4.48 13.56 9.23
CA LEU A 247 4.78 14.32 8.01
C LEU A 247 6.23 14.84 8.05
N ASP A 248 6.64 15.50 9.14
CA ASP A 248 8.00 16.04 9.32
C ASP A 248 9.12 14.97 9.26
N LYS A 249 8.77 13.68 9.42
CA LYS A 249 9.75 12.59 9.41
C LYS A 249 9.87 11.92 8.05
N GLU A 250 8.92 12.15 7.13
CA GLU A 250 8.91 11.62 5.76
C GLU A 250 9.20 10.12 5.68
N LYS A 251 8.63 9.38 6.63
CA LYS A 251 8.80 7.92 6.74
C LYS A 251 7.45 7.26 6.77
N SER A 252 7.29 6.21 5.97
CA SER A 252 6.06 5.44 5.95
C SER A 252 5.69 4.98 7.36
N THR A 253 4.48 5.29 7.82
CA THR A 253 4.06 5.10 9.21
C THR A 253 2.66 4.54 9.26
N VAL A 254 2.45 3.52 10.11
CA VAL A 254 1.12 3.05 10.49
C VAL A 254 0.60 3.84 11.68
N LEU A 255 -0.65 4.29 11.60
CA LEU A 255 -1.44 4.92 12.65
C LEU A 255 -2.65 4.01 12.95
N CYS A 256 -2.53 3.14 13.95
CA CYS A 256 -3.63 2.25 14.34
C CYS A 256 -4.53 2.92 15.38
N SER A 257 -5.83 3.04 15.06
CA SER A 257 -6.79 3.76 15.90
C SER A 257 -8.22 3.21 15.73
N HIS A 258 -9.22 4.02 16.08
CA HIS A 258 -10.62 3.67 16.24
C HIS A 258 -11.50 4.35 15.20
N GLY A 259 -12.68 3.79 14.96
CA GLY A 259 -13.66 4.35 14.01
C GLY A 259 -13.92 5.86 14.19
N PRO A 260 -14.16 6.38 15.40
CA PRO A 260 -14.39 7.81 15.63
C PRO A 260 -13.17 8.71 15.42
N VAL A 261 -11.95 8.17 15.54
CA VAL A 261 -10.70 8.94 15.52
C VAL A 261 -10.08 8.98 14.12
N LEU A 262 -10.29 7.93 13.31
CA LEU A 262 -9.73 7.82 11.96
C LEU A 262 -10.15 8.97 11.03
N PRO A 263 -11.42 9.47 11.02
CA PRO A 263 -11.77 10.65 10.25
C PRO A 263 -10.93 11.88 10.59
N ASP A 264 -10.62 12.13 11.87
CA ASP A 264 -9.76 13.24 12.26
C ASP A 264 -8.32 13.00 11.78
N ILE A 265 -7.77 11.79 11.92
CA ILE A 265 -6.44 11.45 11.38
C ILE A 265 -6.36 11.76 9.87
N ILE A 266 -7.32 11.27 9.09
CA ILE A 266 -7.38 11.49 7.63
C ILE A 266 -7.51 12.97 7.30
N ALA A 267 -8.39 13.69 8.00
CA ALA A 267 -8.59 15.12 7.82
C ALA A 267 -7.34 15.95 8.15
N ARG A 268 -6.58 15.58 9.21
CA ARG A 268 -5.32 16.26 9.56
C ARG A 268 -4.23 16.00 8.54
N ILE A 269 -4.13 14.80 7.99
CA ILE A 269 -3.16 14.50 6.93
C ILE A 269 -3.52 15.33 5.70
N ALA A 270 -4.75 15.24 5.22
CA ALA A 270 -5.20 15.97 4.04
C ALA A 270 -5.08 17.49 4.22
N GLY A 271 -5.53 18.04 5.35
CA GLY A 271 -5.47 19.48 5.61
C GLY A 271 -4.04 20.03 5.73
N ALA A 272 -3.07 19.21 6.15
CA ALA A 272 -1.67 19.61 6.24
C ALA A 272 -0.90 19.46 4.92
N THR A 273 -1.47 18.76 3.93
CA THR A 273 -0.79 18.37 2.68
C THR A 273 -1.58 18.74 1.42
N ALA A 274 -2.70 19.46 1.58
CA ALA A 274 -3.50 19.96 0.48
C ALA A 274 -2.77 21.13 -0.20
N ASP A 275 -2.74 21.11 -1.53
CA ASP A 275 -2.19 22.21 -2.34
C ASP A 275 -3.27 22.96 -3.16
N GLY A 276 -4.55 22.72 -2.85
CA GLY A 276 -5.70 23.36 -3.52
C GLY A 276 -5.93 22.93 -4.98
N SER A 277 -4.95 22.29 -5.62
CA SER A 277 -5.02 21.87 -7.02
C SER A 277 -5.60 20.46 -7.21
N ARG A 278 -5.63 19.66 -6.14
CA ARG A 278 -6.12 18.27 -6.15
C ARG A 278 -7.20 18.08 -5.10
N HIS A 279 -8.28 17.42 -5.52
CA HIS A 279 -9.36 17.01 -4.62
C HIS A 279 -9.43 15.49 -4.55
N PHE A 280 -9.29 14.93 -3.35
CA PHE A 280 -9.42 13.49 -3.10
C PHE A 280 -10.76 13.21 -2.42
N ASP A 281 -11.48 12.18 -2.87
CA ASP A 281 -12.63 11.68 -2.13
C ASP A 281 -12.15 10.89 -0.90
N LEU A 282 -12.13 11.57 0.25
CA LEU A 282 -11.68 11.00 1.52
C LEU A 282 -12.74 10.17 2.24
N ARG A 283 -13.98 10.09 1.73
CA ARG A 283 -15.09 9.43 2.44
C ARG A 283 -14.77 7.96 2.73
N ARG A 284 -14.25 7.23 1.74
CA ARG A 284 -13.86 5.82 1.89
C ARG A 284 -12.70 5.65 2.88
N ALA A 285 -11.70 6.53 2.82
CA ALA A 285 -10.56 6.51 3.72
C ALA A 285 -10.94 6.83 5.17
N ALA A 286 -11.99 7.63 5.39
CA ALA A 286 -12.50 7.98 6.71
C ALA A 286 -13.47 6.92 7.29
N MET A 287 -14.15 6.13 6.45
CA MET A 287 -15.17 5.15 6.84
C MET A 287 -14.64 3.70 6.79
N LEU A 288 -13.48 3.45 7.40
CA LEU A 288 -12.86 2.13 7.43
C LEU A 288 -13.66 1.14 8.29
N SER A 289 -13.86 -0.09 7.82
CA SER A 289 -14.38 -1.19 8.65
C SER A 289 -13.27 -1.74 9.56
N VAL A 290 -13.62 -2.58 10.55
CA VAL A 290 -12.62 -3.16 11.46
C VAL A 290 -11.59 -3.98 10.67
N GLY A 291 -10.31 -3.73 10.92
CA GLY A 291 -9.21 -4.36 10.20
C GLY A 291 -8.93 -3.80 8.79
N ASP A 292 -9.73 -2.86 8.29
CA ASP A 292 -9.43 -2.13 7.04
C ASP A 292 -8.37 -1.05 7.27
N PHE A 293 -7.70 -0.65 6.19
CA PHE A 293 -6.75 0.46 6.22
C PHE A 293 -6.86 1.38 5.00
N ALA A 294 -6.48 2.64 5.19
CA ALA A 294 -6.26 3.60 4.14
C ALA A 294 -4.77 3.95 4.05
N VAL A 295 -4.27 4.16 2.84
CA VAL A 295 -2.91 4.61 2.59
C VAL A 295 -2.98 5.98 1.95
N MET A 296 -2.39 6.97 2.61
CA MET A 296 -2.22 8.33 2.09
C MET A 296 -0.77 8.47 1.63
N HIS A 297 -0.56 8.75 0.35
CA HIS A 297 0.77 8.90 -0.24
C HIS A 297 1.16 10.36 -0.32
N ILE A 298 2.30 10.69 0.27
CA ILE A 298 2.82 12.06 0.34
C ILE A 298 4.13 12.13 -0.46
N ALA A 299 4.26 13.15 -1.30
CA ALA A 299 5.52 13.54 -1.94
C ALA A 299 5.70 15.05 -1.77
N ASP A 300 6.91 15.48 -1.40
CA ASP A 300 7.25 16.90 -1.21
C ASP A 300 6.21 17.68 -0.39
N GLY A 301 5.78 17.10 0.74
CA GLY A 301 4.77 17.69 1.63
C GLY A 301 3.33 17.69 1.09
N ARG A 302 3.07 17.17 -0.11
CA ARG A 302 1.76 17.16 -0.76
C ARG A 302 1.14 15.77 -0.81
N LEU A 303 -0.18 15.68 -0.62
CA LEU A 303 -0.93 14.45 -0.82
C LEU A 303 -1.06 14.20 -2.33
N VAL A 304 -0.56 13.07 -2.81
CA VAL A 304 -0.56 12.74 -4.25
C VAL A 304 -1.48 11.57 -4.61
N ALA A 305 -1.83 10.73 -3.63
CA ALA A 305 -2.78 9.65 -3.82
C ALA A 305 -3.37 9.17 -2.49
N VAL A 306 -4.57 8.58 -2.56
CA VAL A 306 -5.23 7.90 -1.45
C VAL A 306 -5.79 6.57 -1.96
N GLU A 307 -5.55 5.49 -1.23
CA GLU A 307 -6.14 4.17 -1.48
C GLU A 307 -6.74 3.57 -0.21
N THR A 308 -7.76 2.72 -0.35
CA THR A 308 -8.43 2.04 0.76
C THR A 308 -8.49 0.55 0.49
N HIS A 309 -8.09 -0.23 1.48
CA HIS A 309 -7.97 -1.67 1.40
C HIS A 309 -8.83 -2.34 2.47
N ARG A 310 -9.64 -3.29 2.02
CA ARG A 310 -10.49 -4.09 2.91
C ARG A 310 -9.73 -5.28 3.47
N ASN A 311 -10.03 -5.63 4.71
CA ASN A 311 -9.56 -6.90 5.25
C ASN A 311 -10.28 -8.07 4.55
N PRO A 312 -9.57 -9.09 4.05
CA PRO A 312 -10.21 -10.23 3.40
C PRO A 312 -10.94 -11.14 4.40
N VAL A 313 -10.61 -11.06 5.69
CA VAL A 313 -11.31 -11.82 6.74
C VAL A 313 -12.60 -11.11 7.11
N ALA A 314 -13.72 -11.73 6.72
CA ALA A 314 -15.07 -11.23 6.98
C ALA A 314 -15.28 -10.89 8.46
N SER A 315 -16.02 -9.80 8.69
CA SER A 315 -16.32 -9.19 9.99
C SER A 315 -17.49 -9.84 10.72
#